data_AF-A0A9E2A015-F1
#
_entry.id   AF-A0A9E2A015-F1
#
_cell.length_a   1.000
_cell.length_b   1.000
_cell.length_c   1.000
_cell.angle_alpha   90.00
_cell.angle_beta   90.00
_cell.angle_gamma   90.00
#
_symmetry.space_group_name_H-M   'P 1'
#
loop_
_entity.id
_entity.type
_entity.pdbx_description
1 polymer ?
#
loop_
_entity_poly.entity_id
_entity_poly.type
_entity_poly.pdbx_seq_one_letter_code
_entity_poly.pdbx_strand_id
1 'polypeptide(L)'
;MPHDPPLSLQDKVRLLRERYANSVEEKLIEISAAYDRLVGEKEGDDLAAAIDGLASPIHKMAGSAPTFGLAELGETAAESEELLILYKGNPDGFSNEQVSNVSAYGTN
;
A
#
# COMPACT_ATOMS: atom_id res chain seq x y z
N MET A 1 42.12 14.09 -13.56
CA MET A 1 41.16 13.69 -12.51
C MET A 1 40.79 12.23 -12.77
N PRO A 2 40.78 11.34 -11.77
CA PRO A 2 40.25 10.01 -12.00
C PRO A 2 38.73 10.13 -12.16
N HIS A 3 38.22 9.78 -13.34
CA HIS A 3 36.80 9.51 -13.51
C HIS A 3 36.57 8.13 -12.94
N ASP A 4 35.77 8.02 -11.88
CA ASP A 4 35.31 6.72 -11.41
C ASP A 4 34.64 5.98 -12.59
N PRO A 5 34.91 4.67 -12.76
CA PRO A 5 34.28 3.91 -13.82
C PRO A 5 32.76 3.94 -13.64
N PRO A 6 31.98 4.02 -14.74
CA PRO A 6 30.54 4.06 -14.66
C PRO A 6 30.00 2.80 -13.97
N LEU A 7 29.04 2.99 -13.06
CA LEU A 7 28.39 1.89 -12.33
C LEU A 7 27.86 0.83 -13.30
N SER A 8 28.05 -0.44 -12.91
CA SER A 8 27.49 -1.56 -13.66
C SER A 8 25.95 -1.53 -13.64
N LEU A 9 25.31 -2.24 -14.56
CA LEU A 9 23.84 -2.39 -14.54
C LEU A 9 23.37 -3.02 -13.21
N GLN A 10 24.13 -3.98 -12.67
CA GLN A 10 23.82 -4.64 -11.40
C GLN A 10 23.87 -3.64 -10.24
N ASP A 11 24.87 -2.75 -10.20
CA ASP A 11 24.96 -1.72 -9.18
C ASP A 11 23.79 -0.73 -9.27
N LYS A 12 23.38 -0.36 -10.49
CA LYS A 12 22.23 0.53 -10.71
C LYS A 12 20.93 -0.11 -10.22
N VAL A 13 20.71 -1.39 -10.51
CA VAL A 13 19.53 -2.14 -10.02
C VAL A 13 19.56 -2.23 -8.49
N ARG A 14 20.72 -2.53 -7.88
CA ARG A 14 20.86 -2.55 -6.41
C ARG A 14 20.49 -1.20 -5.79
N LEU A 15 21.04 -0.10 -6.31
CA LEU A 15 20.75 1.25 -5.81
C LEU A 15 19.27 1.62 -5.94
N LEU A 16 18.60 1.20 -7.02
CA LEU A 16 17.16 1.42 -7.17
C LEU A 16 16.34 0.66 -6.12
N ARG A 17 16.71 -0.58 -5.82
CA ARG A 17 16.06 -1.38 -4.76
C ARG A 17 16.30 -0.77 -3.37
N GLU A 18 17.53 -0.38 -3.07
CA GLU A 18 17.88 0.29 -1.81
C GLU A 18 17.12 1.60 -1.64
N ARG A 19 17.06 2.42 -2.70
CA ARG A 19 16.30 3.68 -2.68
C ARG A 19 14.81 3.42 -2.45
N TYR A 20 14.25 2.39 -3.08
CA TYR A 20 12.86 2.03 -2.84
C TYR A 20 12.64 1.58 -1.41
N ALA A 21 13.46 0.67 -0.89
CA ALA A 21 13.38 0.18 0.49
C ALA A 21 13.44 1.32 1.51
N ASN A 22 14.36 2.28 1.32
CA ASN A 22 14.47 3.47 2.17
C ASN A 22 13.24 4.40 2.10
N SER A 23 12.41 4.31 1.05
CA SER A 23 11.18 5.09 0.91
C SER A 23 9.94 4.39 1.48
N VAL A 24 10.04 3.11 1.86
CA VAL A 24 8.87 2.33 2.30
C VAL A 24 8.29 2.90 3.58
N GLU A 25 9.13 3.29 4.54
CA GLU A 25 8.69 3.88 5.81
C GLU A 25 7.84 5.14 5.59
N GLU A 26 8.31 6.07 4.77
CA GLU A 26 7.57 7.31 4.44
C GLU A 26 6.22 7.00 3.79
N LYS A 27 6.18 6.04 2.86
CA LYS A 27 4.92 5.61 2.22
C LYS A 27 3.95 4.96 3.20
N LEU A 28 4.44 4.19 4.17
CA LEU A 28 3.58 3.61 5.21
C LEU A 28 3.02 4.68 6.14
N ILE A 29 3.80 5.72 6.43
CA ILE A 29 3.31 6.90 7.17
C ILE A 29 2.21 7.61 6.37
N GLU A 30 2.39 7.81 5.06
CA GLU A 30 1.36 8.38 4.18
C GLU A 30 0.07 7.55 4.18
N ILE A 31 0.19 6.22 4.08
CA ILE A 31 -0.95 5.29 4.13
C ILE A 31 -1.64 5.38 5.50
N SER A 32 -0.88 5.39 6.60
CA SER A 32 -1.42 5.50 7.95
C SER A 32 -2.20 6.80 8.14
N ALA A 33 -1.66 7.93 7.69
CA ALA A 33 -2.35 9.22 7.78
C ALA A 33 -3.63 9.28 6.94
N ALA A 34 -3.62 8.65 5.75
CA ALA A 34 -4.82 8.52 4.93
C ALA A 34 -5.88 7.61 5.58
N TYR A 35 -5.45 6.56 6.28
CA TYR A 35 -6.33 5.69 7.05
C TYR A 35 -6.97 6.42 8.24
N ASP A 36 -6.19 7.19 9.00
CA ASP A 36 -6.70 8.00 10.12
C ASP A 36 -7.77 8.99 9.63
N ARG A 37 -7.56 9.59 8.44
CA ARG A 37 -8.56 10.44 7.81
C ARG A 37 -9.84 9.67 7.47
N LEU A 38 -9.71 8.49 6.87
CA LEU A 38 -10.86 7.65 6.53
C LEU A 38 -11.69 7.29 7.77
N VAL A 39 -11.04 6.93 8.89
CA VAL A 39 -11.72 6.60 10.16
C VAL A 39 -12.45 7.81 10.76
N GLY A 40 -11.99 9.03 10.47
CA GLY A 40 -12.64 10.27 10.91
C GLY A 40 -13.93 10.59 10.16
N GLU A 41 -14.09 10.09 8.93
CA GLU A 41 -15.26 10.33 8.10
C GLU A 41 -16.34 9.27 8.34
N LYS A 42 -17.59 9.70 8.42
CA LYS A 42 -18.71 8.81 8.76
C LYS A 42 -19.57 8.44 7.55
N GLU A 43 -19.99 9.42 6.75
CA GLU A 43 -20.92 9.21 5.63
C GLU A 43 -20.78 10.31 4.58
N GLY A 44 -21.31 10.05 3.37
CA GLY A 44 -21.43 11.06 2.31
C GLY A 44 -20.19 11.22 1.42
N ASP A 45 -20.13 12.35 0.70
CA ASP A 45 -19.10 12.62 -0.30
C ASP A 45 -17.68 12.68 0.29
N ASP A 46 -17.55 13.10 1.54
CA ASP A 46 -16.27 13.16 2.26
C ASP A 46 -15.71 11.76 2.56
N LEU A 47 -16.58 10.78 2.85
CA LEU A 47 -16.20 9.38 3.02
C LEU A 47 -15.67 8.80 1.70
N ALA A 48 -16.37 9.03 0.59
CA ALA A 48 -15.95 8.55 -0.73
C ALA A 48 -14.58 9.13 -1.13
N ALA A 49 -14.37 10.43 -0.88
CA ALA A 49 -13.09 11.09 -1.12
C ALA A 49 -11.98 10.56 -0.21
N ALA A 50 -12.27 10.23 1.05
CA ALA A 50 -11.30 9.66 1.97
C ALA A 50 -10.88 8.23 1.55
N ILE A 51 -11.83 7.41 1.07
CA ILE A 51 -11.53 6.08 0.52
C ILE A 51 -10.59 6.20 -0.68
N ASP A 52 -10.88 7.10 -1.63
CA ASP A 52 -10.01 7.33 -2.80
C ASP A 52 -8.63 7.86 -2.39
N GLY A 53 -8.59 8.72 -1.36
CA GLY A 53 -7.36 9.24 -0.77
C GLY A 53 -6.47 8.15 -0.19
N LEU A 54 -7.05 7.09 0.40
CA LEU A 54 -6.33 5.94 0.92
C LEU A 54 -5.98 4.91 -0.17
N ALA A 55 -6.87 4.68 -1.12
CA ALA A 55 -6.65 3.71 -2.20
C ALA A 55 -5.47 4.11 -3.09
N SER A 56 -5.27 5.41 -3.36
CA SER A 56 -4.18 5.87 -4.23
C SER A 56 -2.76 5.49 -3.78
N PRO A 57 -2.32 5.76 -2.53
CA PRO A 57 -0.99 5.35 -2.08
C PRO A 57 -0.83 3.83 -1.98
N ILE A 58 -1.90 3.10 -1.62
CA ILE A 58 -1.90 1.63 -1.58
C ILE A 58 -1.71 1.05 -2.99
N HIS A 59 -2.46 1.54 -3.99
CA HIS A 59 -2.32 1.15 -5.39
C HIS A 59 -0.89 1.32 -5.90
N LYS A 60 -0.28 2.47 -5.59
CA LYS A 60 1.12 2.74 -5.95
C LYS A 60 2.07 1.74 -5.29
N MET A 61 1.83 1.38 -4.03
CA MET A 61 2.64 0.39 -3.32
C MET A 61 2.49 -1.01 -3.95
N ALA A 62 1.25 -1.42 -4.23
CA ALA A 62 0.93 -2.69 -4.90
C ALA A 62 1.67 -2.85 -6.23
N GLY A 63 1.65 -1.82 -7.08
CA GLY A 63 2.31 -1.86 -8.40
C GLY A 63 3.84 -1.72 -8.33
N SER A 64 4.37 -0.95 -7.38
CA SER A 64 5.80 -0.63 -7.35
C SER A 64 6.64 -1.59 -6.52
N ALA A 65 6.14 -2.10 -5.40
CA ALA A 65 6.92 -2.93 -4.47
C ALA A 65 7.49 -4.22 -5.13
N PRO A 66 6.72 -4.97 -5.94
CA PRO A 66 7.24 -6.17 -6.61
C PRO A 66 8.37 -5.84 -7.60
N THR A 67 8.29 -4.70 -8.29
CA THR A 67 9.33 -4.24 -9.24
C THR A 67 10.69 -4.05 -8.56
N PHE A 68 10.70 -3.71 -7.27
CA PHE A 68 11.92 -3.51 -6.48
C PHE A 68 12.28 -4.70 -5.58
N GLY A 69 11.63 -5.85 -5.77
CA GLY A 69 11.95 -7.09 -5.05
C GLY A 69 11.25 -7.25 -3.71
N LEU A 70 10.21 -6.46 -3.43
CA LEU A 70 9.35 -6.57 -2.25
C LEU A 70 7.98 -7.12 -2.66
N ALA A 71 7.95 -8.36 -3.14
CA ALA A 71 6.76 -8.98 -3.70
C ALA A 71 5.63 -9.11 -2.66
N GLU A 72 5.94 -9.63 -1.47
CA GLU A 72 4.97 -9.80 -0.37
C GLU A 72 4.32 -8.48 0.03
N LEU A 73 5.11 -7.39 0.10
CA LEU A 73 4.57 -6.05 0.38
C LEU A 73 3.59 -5.60 -0.71
N GLY A 74 3.89 -5.89 -1.97
CA GLY A 74 3.01 -5.58 -3.09
C GLY A 74 1.71 -6.38 -3.06
N GLU A 75 1.78 -7.65 -2.67
CA GLU A 75 0.62 -8.53 -2.51
C GLU A 75 -0.29 -8.05 -1.38
N THR A 76 0.26 -7.77 -0.20
CA THR A 76 -0.52 -7.20 0.92
C THR A 76 -1.16 -5.87 0.56
N ALA A 77 -0.47 -5.01 -0.19
CA ALA A 77 -1.04 -3.76 -0.67
C ALA A 77 -2.19 -4.01 -1.67
N ALA A 78 -2.06 -4.98 -2.57
CA ALA A 78 -3.12 -5.33 -3.52
C ALA A 78 -4.39 -5.87 -2.81
N GLU A 79 -4.22 -6.74 -1.81
CA GLU A 79 -5.33 -7.22 -0.97
C GLU A 79 -6.02 -6.08 -0.23
N SER A 80 -5.24 -5.15 0.31
CA SER A 80 -5.77 -3.96 1.00
C SER A 80 -6.53 -3.04 0.04
N GLU A 81 -6.05 -2.87 -1.19
CA GLU A 81 -6.74 -2.11 -2.24
C GLU A 81 -8.09 -2.74 -2.60
N GLU A 82 -8.14 -4.07 -2.74
CA GLU A 82 -9.37 -4.80 -3.04
C GLU A 82 -10.42 -4.61 -1.94
N LEU A 83 -10.02 -4.69 -0.66
CA LEU A 83 -10.90 -4.43 0.47
C LEU A 83 -11.50 -3.02 0.43
N LEU A 84 -10.71 -2.01 0.05
CA LEU A 84 -11.18 -0.63 -0.07
C LEU A 84 -12.14 -0.43 -1.23
N ILE A 85 -11.89 -1.08 -2.37
CA ILE A 85 -12.81 -1.05 -3.52
C ILE A 85 -14.16 -1.68 -3.14
N LEU A 86 -14.14 -2.81 -2.43
CA LEU A 86 -15.35 -3.46 -1.93
C LEU A 86 -16.10 -2.55 -0.95
N TYR A 87 -15.40 -1.90 -0.03
CA TYR A 87 -15.97 -0.92 0.89
C TYR A 87 -16.60 0.27 0.17
N LYS A 88 -15.94 0.80 -0.87
CA LYS A 88 -16.50 1.90 -1.67
C LYS A 88 -17.77 1.50 -2.40
N GLY A 89 -17.83 0.26 -2.92
CA GLY A 89 -18.99 -0.26 -3.64
C GLY A 89 -20.16 -0.65 -2.73
N ASN A 90 -19.89 -0.92 -1.45
CA ASN A 90 -20.89 -1.33 -0.46
C ASN A 90 -20.51 -0.89 0.97
N PRO A 91 -20.66 0.40 1.31
CA PRO A 91 -20.25 0.94 2.61
C PRO A 91 -21.04 0.33 3.79
N ASP A 92 -22.28 -0.11 3.56
CA ASP A 92 -23.12 -0.79 4.56
C ASP A 92 -22.83 -2.31 4.67
N GLY A 93 -21.96 -2.84 3.81
CA GLY A 93 -21.79 -4.27 3.55
C GLY A 93 -20.85 -5.02 4.48
N PHE A 94 -20.02 -4.32 5.26
CA PHE A 94 -19.13 -4.95 6.24
C PHE A 94 -19.90 -5.28 7.52
N SER A 95 -20.76 -6.29 7.47
CA SER A 95 -21.22 -6.93 8.70
C SER A 95 -20.02 -7.60 9.38
N ASN A 96 -20.02 -7.63 10.72
CA ASN A 96 -18.97 -8.23 11.56
C ASN A 96 -18.62 -9.71 11.19
N GLU A 97 -19.42 -10.37 10.36
CA GLU A 97 -19.17 -11.73 9.87
C GLU A 97 -18.04 -11.81 8.84
N GLN A 98 -17.80 -10.77 8.03
CA GLN A 98 -16.78 -10.82 6.97
C GLN A 98 -15.35 -10.54 7.49
N VAL A 99 -15.23 -9.77 8.57
CA VAL A 99 -13.94 -9.49 9.24
C VAL A 99 -13.37 -10.76 9.93
N SER A 100 -14.22 -11.72 10.26
CA SER A 100 -13.81 -12.99 10.89
C SER A 100 -13.03 -13.93 9.95
N ASN A 101 -13.12 -13.76 8.64
CA ASN A 101 -12.41 -14.62 7.68
C ASN A 101 -10.95 -14.19 7.43
N VAL A 102 -10.57 -12.96 7.75
CA VAL A 102 -9.17 -12.50 7.63
C VAL A 102 -8.34 -12.88 8.87
N SER A 103 -8.98 -13.05 10.02
CA SER A 103 -8.32 -13.52 11.26
C SER A 103 -7.88 -15.00 11.20
N ALA A 104 -8.28 -15.76 10.18
CA ALA A 104 -7.96 -17.18 10.06
C ALA A 104 -6.55 -17.49 9.52
N TYR A 105 -5.82 -16.48 9.02
CA TYR A 105 -4.42 -16.65 8.57
C TYR A 105 -3.36 -16.37 9.65
N GLY A 106 -3.79 -16.10 10.88
CA GLY A 106 -2.93 -15.71 12.00
C GLY A 106 -2.89 -16.70 13.17
N THR A 107 -3.09 -18.00 12.95
CA THR A 107 -2.67 -19.02 13.94
C THR A 107 -2.53 -20.40 13.28
N ASN A 108 -1.29 -20.79 13.00
CA ASN A 108 -0.80 -22.16 13.13
C ASN A 108 0.71 -22.13 13.34
#